data_AF-A0A158CRK4-F1
#
_entry.id   AF-A0A158CRK4-F1
#
_cell.length_a   1.000
_cell.length_b   1.000
_cell.length_c   1.000
_cell.angle_alpha   90.00
_cell.angle_beta   90.00
_cell.angle_gamma   90.00
#
_symmetry.space_group_name_H-M   'P 1'
#
loop_
_entity.id
_entity.type
_entity.pdbx_description
1 polymer ?
#
loop_
_entity_poly.entity_id
_entity_poly.type
_entity_poly.pdbx_seq_one_letter_code
_entity_poly.pdbx_strand_id
1 'polypeptide(L)'
;MKHRFSSAYAALAGALLLSAGVARADDHQCSNATLRGTYAFAAHGSLVGIIVGGTIYPYASPQLIDGVAVQTFDGRGSFTRKDFLMNTGMARPGAVNSAGFAQGQTGTYQVNSDCTGSMHIEFPGAPQAGAILDVQIVVERDGRVIRGVLSREQVPGSMPSGNGTPCGSPCLLAPQISLEGTRGDFESSR
;
A
#
# COMPACT_ATOMS: atom_id res chain seq x y z
N MET A 1 82.75 -10.80 -28.71
CA MET A 1 82.11 -11.91 -27.98
C MET A 1 82.24 -11.70 -26.48
N LYS A 2 81.10 -11.47 -25.80
CA LYS A 2 80.77 -11.77 -24.39
C LYS A 2 79.67 -10.79 -23.92
N HIS A 3 78.41 -11.13 -24.20
CA HIS A 3 77.25 -10.52 -23.54
C HIS A 3 77.21 -11.04 -22.09
N ARG A 4 77.19 -10.14 -21.10
CA ARG A 4 77.01 -10.49 -19.68
C ARG A 4 75.55 -10.29 -19.30
N PHE A 5 75.02 -11.35 -18.69
CA PHE A 5 73.67 -11.57 -18.21
C PHE A 5 73.30 -10.77 -16.94
N SER A 6 71.98 -10.58 -16.77
CA SER A 6 71.20 -10.45 -15.52
C SER A 6 71.41 -9.18 -14.67
N SER A 7 70.39 -8.62 -14.03
CA SER A 7 69.38 -9.29 -13.22
C SER A 7 68.13 -8.41 -13.04
N ALA A 8 66.96 -9.05 -13.14
CA ALA A 8 65.66 -8.47 -12.86
C ALA A 8 65.36 -8.50 -11.36
N TYR A 9 64.90 -7.39 -10.80
CA TYR A 9 64.17 -7.36 -9.53
C TYR A 9 63.05 -6.33 -9.63
N ALA A 10 61.86 -6.78 -10.01
CA ALA A 10 60.62 -6.02 -9.83
C ALA A 10 59.99 -6.45 -8.50
N ALA A 11 60.21 -5.68 -7.44
CA ALA A 11 59.51 -5.85 -6.17
C ALA A 11 58.14 -5.16 -6.28
N LEU A 12 57.07 -5.95 -6.47
CA LEU A 12 55.69 -5.48 -6.39
C LEU A 12 55.26 -5.48 -4.91
N ALA A 13 55.27 -4.30 -4.29
CA ALA A 13 54.66 -4.10 -2.97
C ALA A 13 53.13 -4.00 -3.14
N GLY A 14 52.41 -5.03 -2.69
CA GLY A 14 50.95 -5.03 -2.61
C GLY A 14 50.49 -4.15 -1.45
N ALA A 15 49.93 -2.97 -1.75
CA ALA A 15 49.18 -2.19 -0.79
C ALA A 15 47.73 -2.72 -0.74
N LEU A 16 47.40 -3.54 0.27
CA LEU A 16 46.01 -3.84 0.61
C LEU A 16 45.38 -2.57 1.18
N LEU A 17 44.59 -1.88 0.38
CA LEU A 17 43.66 -0.85 0.84
C LEU A 17 42.53 -1.54 1.60
N LEU A 18 42.61 -1.51 2.94
CA LEU A 18 41.49 -1.82 3.82
C LEU A 18 40.43 -0.73 3.65
N SER A 19 39.46 -0.99 2.79
CA SER A 19 38.21 -0.22 2.74
C SER A 19 37.46 -0.45 4.04
N ALA A 20 37.71 0.38 5.06
CA ALA A 20 36.83 0.50 6.20
C ALA A 20 35.50 1.08 5.69
N GLY A 21 34.59 0.20 5.26
CA GLY A 21 33.21 0.56 5.06
C GLY A 21 32.67 1.05 6.39
N VAL A 22 32.52 2.37 6.52
CA VAL A 22 31.65 2.96 7.55
C VAL A 22 30.27 2.36 7.33
N ALA A 23 29.93 1.36 8.15
CA ALA A 23 28.55 0.94 8.33
C ALA A 23 27.84 2.17 8.90
N ARG A 24 27.19 2.95 8.01
CA ARG A 24 26.17 3.89 8.45
C ARG A 24 25.11 3.01 9.09
N ALA A 25 24.99 3.09 10.41
CA ALA A 25 23.71 2.82 11.03
C ALA A 25 22.78 3.87 10.40
N ASP A 26 22.12 3.51 9.30
CA ASP A 26 20.98 4.29 8.84
C ASP A 26 19.98 4.17 9.98
N ASP A 27 19.87 5.22 10.79
CA ASP A 27 18.60 5.55 11.42
C ASP A 27 17.62 5.67 10.24
N HIS A 28 17.00 4.55 9.84
CA HIS A 28 16.02 4.48 8.76
C HIS A 28 14.80 5.30 9.18
N GLN A 29 14.91 6.62 9.09
CA GLN A 29 13.83 7.54 9.43
C GLN A 29 12.92 7.62 8.21
N CYS A 30 11.80 6.91 8.30
CA CYS A 30 10.75 6.99 7.31
C CYS A 30 10.08 8.38 7.34
N SER A 31 9.51 8.79 6.22
CA SER A 31 8.72 10.03 6.10
C SER A 31 7.79 9.92 4.89
N ASN A 32 6.94 10.91 4.64
CA ASN A 32 6.12 10.91 3.41
C ASN A 32 6.97 10.79 2.15
N ALA A 33 8.20 11.32 2.16
CA ALA A 33 9.13 11.22 1.03
C ALA A 33 9.56 9.76 0.73
N THR A 34 9.48 8.86 1.72
CA THR A 34 9.74 7.43 1.55
C THR A 34 8.75 6.79 0.57
N LEU A 35 7.49 7.24 0.57
CA LEU A 35 6.46 6.76 -0.36
C LEU A 35 6.30 7.73 -1.54
N ARG A 36 7.00 7.44 -2.64
CA ARG A 36 6.90 8.21 -3.88
C ARG A 36 6.85 7.28 -5.08
N GLY A 37 6.06 7.65 -6.10
CA GLY A 37 5.92 6.88 -7.33
C GLY A 37 4.75 5.90 -7.26
N THR A 38 4.73 4.95 -8.21
CA THR A 38 3.57 4.08 -8.45
C THR A 38 3.78 2.69 -7.85
N TYR A 39 2.72 2.17 -7.23
CA TYR A 39 2.68 0.89 -6.53
C TYR A 39 1.54 0.04 -7.08
N ALA A 40 1.80 -1.25 -7.19
CA ALA A 40 0.77 -2.26 -7.36
C ALA A 40 0.34 -2.75 -5.98
N PHE A 41 -0.96 -2.71 -5.69
CA PHE A 41 -1.54 -3.21 -4.45
C PHE A 41 -2.39 -4.45 -4.72
N ALA A 42 -2.38 -5.37 -3.77
CA ALA A 42 -3.36 -6.43 -3.60
C ALA A 42 -4.13 -6.21 -2.28
N ALA A 43 -5.42 -6.51 -2.28
CA ALA A 43 -6.29 -6.46 -1.11
C ALA A 43 -6.93 -7.83 -0.92
N HIS A 44 -6.86 -8.38 0.29
CA HIS A 44 -7.47 -9.68 0.59
C HIS A 44 -8.04 -9.71 2.00
N GLY A 45 -9.25 -10.25 2.13
CA GLY A 45 -9.87 -10.48 3.43
C GLY A 45 -11.39 -10.59 3.36
N SER A 46 -12.08 -10.07 4.37
CA SER A 46 -13.55 -10.07 4.40
C SER A 46 -14.14 -8.90 5.18
N LEU A 47 -15.38 -8.55 4.86
CA LEU A 47 -16.23 -7.74 5.72
C LEU A 47 -17.07 -8.69 6.57
N VAL A 48 -16.93 -8.60 7.90
CA VAL A 48 -17.57 -9.55 8.82
C VAL A 48 -18.92 -9.07 9.35
N GLY A 49 -19.26 -7.80 9.16
CA GLY A 49 -20.51 -7.21 9.62
C GLY A 49 -20.59 -5.71 9.42
N ILE A 50 -21.55 -5.11 10.12
CA ILE A 50 -21.74 -3.66 10.23
C ILE A 50 -21.42 -3.20 11.65
N ILE A 51 -21.12 -1.93 11.83
CA ILE A 51 -20.85 -1.31 13.13
C ILE A 51 -21.97 -0.31 13.44
N VAL A 52 -22.66 -0.52 14.56
CA VAL A 52 -23.73 0.37 15.05
C VAL A 52 -23.45 0.69 16.52
N GLY A 53 -23.32 1.97 16.86
CA GLY A 53 -23.03 2.40 18.24
C GLY A 53 -21.74 1.81 18.82
N GLY A 54 -20.74 1.54 17.98
CA GLY A 54 -19.47 0.92 18.39
C GLY A 54 -19.54 -0.61 18.58
N THR A 55 -20.69 -1.23 18.33
CA THR A 55 -20.87 -2.69 18.40
C THR A 55 -20.88 -3.30 17.00
N ILE A 56 -20.19 -4.43 16.83
CA ILE A 56 -20.20 -5.19 15.58
C ILE A 56 -21.43 -6.09 15.54
N TYR A 57 -22.23 -5.96 14.48
CA TYR A 57 -23.34 -6.85 14.15
C TYR A 57 -22.92 -7.70 12.95
N PRO A 58 -22.58 -9.00 13.14
CA PRO A 58 -22.06 -9.83 12.07
C PRO A 58 -23.05 -10.04 10.92
N TYR A 59 -22.55 -10.19 9.70
CA TYR A 59 -23.36 -10.70 8.59
C TYR A 59 -23.71 -12.18 8.80
N ALA A 60 -24.75 -12.66 8.11
CA ALA A 60 -25.07 -14.10 8.11
C ALA A 60 -23.90 -14.94 7.57
N SER A 61 -23.20 -14.41 6.56
CA SER A 61 -21.94 -14.93 6.05
C SER A 61 -20.98 -13.75 5.79
N PRO A 62 -19.68 -13.87 6.14
CA PRO A 62 -18.68 -12.87 5.78
C PRO A 62 -18.68 -12.60 4.29
N GLN A 63 -18.51 -11.34 3.92
CA GLN A 63 -18.40 -10.92 2.52
C GLN A 63 -16.94 -10.95 2.12
N LEU A 64 -16.55 -11.85 1.21
CA LEU A 64 -15.15 -12.02 0.82
C LEU A 64 -14.70 -10.87 -0.06
N ILE A 65 -13.56 -10.27 0.25
CA ILE A 65 -12.97 -9.18 -0.50
C ILE A 65 -11.67 -9.65 -1.15
N ASP A 66 -11.58 -9.43 -2.46
CA ASP A 66 -10.36 -9.58 -3.23
C ASP A 66 -10.23 -8.42 -4.19
N GLY A 67 -9.03 -7.89 -4.39
CA GLY A 67 -8.88 -6.74 -5.26
C GLY A 67 -7.44 -6.38 -5.54
N VAL A 68 -7.27 -5.58 -6.59
CA VAL A 68 -5.99 -5.04 -7.01
C VAL A 68 -6.11 -3.56 -7.30
N ALA A 69 -5.06 -2.80 -7.03
CA ALA A 69 -5.03 -1.38 -7.30
C ALA A 69 -3.68 -0.93 -7.86
N VAL A 70 -3.70 0.17 -8.60
CA VAL A 70 -2.51 0.95 -8.90
C VAL A 70 -2.66 2.28 -8.18
N GLN A 71 -1.68 2.60 -7.34
CA GLN A 71 -1.67 3.80 -6.51
C GLN A 71 -0.37 4.58 -6.70
N THR A 72 -0.48 5.88 -6.96
CA THR A 72 0.68 6.76 -7.18
C THR A 72 0.79 7.76 -6.04
N PHE A 73 1.84 7.64 -5.24
CA PHE A 73 2.17 8.56 -4.15
C PHE A 73 3.05 9.71 -4.63
N ASP A 74 2.79 10.91 -4.12
CA ASP A 74 3.49 12.13 -4.49
C ASP A 74 4.80 12.40 -3.71
N GLY A 75 5.09 11.64 -2.66
CA GLY A 75 6.18 11.89 -1.71
C GLY A 75 5.93 13.03 -0.70
N ARG A 76 4.72 13.59 -0.63
CA ARG A 76 4.35 14.77 0.18
C ARG A 76 3.11 14.58 1.04
N GLY A 77 2.33 13.53 0.82
CA GLY A 77 1.17 13.17 1.64
C GLY A 77 -0.13 12.99 0.87
N SER A 78 -0.11 13.04 -0.47
CA SER A 78 -1.27 12.72 -1.32
C SER A 78 -1.01 11.58 -2.30
N PHE A 79 -2.07 10.86 -2.68
CA PHE A 79 -2.00 9.89 -3.75
C PHE A 79 -3.25 9.90 -4.62
N THR A 80 -3.10 9.34 -5.82
CA THR A 80 -4.21 8.94 -6.69
C THR A 80 -4.23 7.43 -6.84
N ARG A 81 -5.41 6.87 -7.12
CA ARG A 81 -5.62 5.43 -7.21
C ARG A 81 -6.63 5.07 -8.29
N LYS A 82 -6.46 3.88 -8.83
CA LYS A 82 -7.48 3.14 -9.59
C LYS A 82 -7.46 1.69 -9.11
N ASP A 83 -8.62 1.07 -8.99
CA ASP A 83 -8.71 -0.30 -8.50
C ASP A 83 -9.80 -1.13 -9.16
N PHE A 84 -9.71 -2.43 -8.92
CA PHE A 84 -10.72 -3.41 -9.22
C PHE A 84 -10.89 -4.27 -7.98
N LEU A 85 -12.13 -4.36 -7.49
CA LEU A 85 -12.45 -5.06 -6.25
C LEU A 85 -13.69 -5.93 -6.45
N MET A 86 -13.56 -7.16 -6.00
CA MET A 86 -14.60 -8.17 -5.96
C MET A 86 -15.11 -8.31 -4.53
N ASN A 87 -16.44 -8.36 -4.39
CA ASN A 87 -17.13 -8.75 -3.18
C ASN A 87 -17.88 -10.06 -3.46
N THR A 88 -17.42 -11.15 -2.85
CA THR A 88 -18.04 -12.48 -2.94
C THR A 88 -18.30 -12.90 -4.41
N GLY A 89 -17.31 -12.67 -5.28
CA GLY A 89 -17.39 -13.01 -6.70
C GLY A 89 -18.11 -11.99 -7.59
N MET A 90 -18.59 -10.87 -7.04
CA MET A 90 -19.22 -9.78 -7.80
C MET A 90 -18.37 -8.52 -7.76
N ALA A 91 -18.18 -7.87 -8.92
CA ALA A 91 -17.47 -6.59 -8.97
C ALA A 91 -18.24 -5.51 -8.20
N ARG A 92 -17.51 -4.63 -7.51
CA ARG A 92 -18.11 -3.45 -6.86
C ARG A 92 -18.85 -2.60 -7.91
N PRO A 93 -20.10 -2.17 -7.67
CA PRO A 93 -20.82 -1.31 -8.60
C PRO A 93 -20.17 0.08 -8.66
N GLY A 94 -20.27 0.75 -9.82
CA GLY A 94 -19.75 2.10 -10.01
C GLY A 94 -19.31 2.36 -11.44
N ALA A 95 -18.92 3.61 -11.72
CA ALA A 95 -18.32 3.96 -13.00
C ALA A 95 -16.92 3.34 -13.12
N VAL A 96 -16.67 2.69 -14.25
CA VAL A 96 -15.40 2.05 -14.57
C VAL A 96 -14.91 2.49 -15.95
N ASN A 97 -13.61 2.35 -16.20
CA ASN A 97 -13.04 2.55 -17.52
C ASN A 97 -13.30 1.35 -18.45
N SER A 98 -12.79 1.43 -19.68
CA SER A 98 -12.91 0.36 -20.69
C SER A 98 -12.27 -0.98 -20.29
N ALA A 99 -11.37 -0.98 -19.30
CA ALA A 99 -10.75 -2.18 -18.76
C ALA A 99 -11.43 -2.70 -17.48
N GLY A 100 -12.53 -2.08 -17.04
CA GLY A 100 -13.29 -2.48 -15.85
C GLY A 100 -12.79 -1.92 -14.52
N PHE A 101 -11.76 -1.05 -14.52
CA PHE A 101 -11.23 -0.46 -13.28
C PHE A 101 -12.00 0.80 -12.88
N ALA A 102 -12.29 0.93 -11.59
CA ALA A 102 -12.80 2.16 -11.00
C ALA A 102 -11.74 3.27 -11.09
N GLN A 103 -12.19 4.52 -11.24
CA GLN A 103 -11.32 5.68 -11.46
C GLN A 103 -11.69 6.85 -10.54
N GLY A 104 -10.76 7.81 -10.42
CA GLY A 104 -10.98 9.05 -9.68
C GLY A 104 -10.86 8.92 -8.17
N GLN A 105 -10.28 7.82 -7.67
CA GLN A 105 -9.98 7.68 -6.25
C GLN A 105 -8.77 8.53 -5.89
N THR A 106 -8.89 9.24 -4.78
CA THR A 106 -7.85 10.10 -4.22
C THR A 106 -7.65 9.77 -2.76
N GLY A 107 -6.58 10.28 -2.16
CA GLY A 107 -6.41 10.16 -0.74
C GLY A 107 -5.17 10.84 -0.21
N THR A 108 -5.05 10.79 1.10
CA THR A 108 -3.91 11.32 1.84
C THR A 108 -3.22 10.22 2.63
N TYR A 109 -1.95 10.43 2.95
CA TYR A 109 -1.19 9.52 3.77
C TYR A 109 -0.19 10.27 4.65
N GLN A 110 0.15 9.65 5.77
CA GLN A 110 1.22 10.08 6.65
C GLN A 110 2.10 8.87 6.96
N VAL A 111 3.41 9.06 6.89
CA VAL A 111 4.42 8.08 7.33
C VAL A 111 5.22 8.72 8.46
N ASN A 112 5.29 8.00 9.57
CA ASN A 112 6.03 8.39 10.76
C ASN A 112 7.51 7.98 10.64
N SER A 113 8.36 8.53 11.50
CA SER A 113 9.80 8.24 11.51
C SER A 113 10.14 6.78 11.84
N ASP A 114 9.23 6.06 12.52
CA ASP A 114 9.34 4.64 12.85
C ASP A 114 8.75 3.71 11.76
N CYS A 115 8.47 4.27 10.58
CA CYS A 115 7.92 3.56 9.41
C CYS A 115 6.50 3.02 9.59
N THR A 116 5.78 3.38 10.66
CA THR A 116 4.32 3.22 10.70
C THR A 116 3.65 4.40 10.00
N GLY A 117 2.35 4.30 9.77
CA GLY A 117 1.61 5.41 9.20
C GLY A 117 0.15 5.08 8.97
N SER A 118 -0.52 5.96 8.24
CA SER A 118 -1.91 5.78 7.85
C SER A 118 -2.17 6.26 6.44
N MET A 119 -3.19 5.70 5.80
CA MET A 119 -3.77 6.22 4.56
C MET A 119 -5.27 6.48 4.77
N HIS A 120 -5.75 7.55 4.15
CA HIS A 120 -7.16 7.90 4.02
C HIS A 120 -7.53 7.87 2.53
N ILE A 121 -8.42 6.97 2.12
CA ILE A 121 -8.82 6.78 0.73
C ILE A 121 -10.26 7.24 0.57
N GLU A 122 -10.49 8.11 -0.40
CA GLU A 122 -11.81 8.59 -0.80
C GLU A 122 -12.14 8.11 -2.21
N PHE A 123 -13.31 7.48 -2.35
CA PHE A 123 -13.87 7.10 -3.64
C PHE A 123 -14.74 8.25 -4.17
N PRO A 124 -14.91 8.39 -5.50
CA PRO A 124 -15.75 9.44 -6.08
C PRO A 124 -17.15 9.51 -5.45
N GLY A 125 -17.56 10.73 -5.07
CA GLY A 125 -18.86 10.98 -4.45
C GLY A 125 -18.95 10.62 -2.98
N ALA A 126 -17.85 10.24 -2.31
CA ALA A 126 -17.82 10.07 -0.87
C ALA A 126 -18.18 11.38 -0.13
N PRO A 127 -18.83 11.31 1.05
CA PRO A 127 -19.35 10.10 1.69
C PRO A 127 -20.73 9.62 1.18
N GLN A 128 -21.42 10.38 0.33
CA GLN A 128 -22.84 10.12 0.00
C GLN A 128 -23.03 9.00 -1.03
N ALA A 129 -22.13 8.86 -1.99
CA ALA A 129 -22.19 7.88 -3.08
C ALA A 129 -20.91 7.03 -3.18
N GLY A 130 -19.81 7.49 -2.58
CA GLY A 130 -18.52 6.80 -2.53
C GLY A 130 -18.19 6.25 -1.14
N ALA A 131 -17.24 5.32 -1.10
CA ALA A 131 -16.67 4.80 0.13
C ALA A 131 -15.54 5.70 0.68
N ILE A 132 -15.32 5.62 1.99
CA ILE A 132 -14.15 6.17 2.69
C ILE A 132 -13.47 5.04 3.42
N LEU A 133 -12.16 4.84 3.20
CA LEU A 133 -11.37 3.82 3.86
C LEU A 133 -10.23 4.46 4.64
N ASP A 134 -10.03 4.02 5.88
CA ASP A 134 -8.79 4.30 6.62
C ASP A 134 -7.98 3.01 6.73
N VAL A 135 -6.67 3.14 6.54
CA VAL A 135 -5.72 2.03 6.56
C VAL A 135 -4.58 2.39 7.50
N GLN A 136 -4.24 1.49 8.42
CA GLN A 136 -2.98 1.57 9.15
C GLN A 136 -1.92 0.83 8.35
N ILE A 137 -0.74 1.44 8.18
CA ILE A 137 0.33 0.90 7.34
C ILE A 137 1.64 0.76 8.10
N VAL A 138 2.45 -0.18 7.63
CA VAL A 138 3.87 -0.31 7.90
C VAL A 138 4.61 -0.26 6.56
N VAL A 139 5.68 0.53 6.53
CA VAL A 139 6.54 0.71 5.37
C VAL A 139 7.83 -0.08 5.56
N GLU A 140 8.18 -0.90 4.58
CA GLU A 140 9.36 -1.75 4.61
C GLU A 140 10.28 -1.45 3.41
N ARG A 141 11.55 -1.91 3.51
CA ARG A 141 12.53 -1.89 2.42
C ARG A 141 12.65 -0.50 1.76
N ASP A 142 12.81 0.54 2.56
CA ASP A 142 12.92 1.95 2.13
C ASP A 142 11.76 2.41 1.22
N GLY A 143 10.54 2.01 1.55
CA GLY A 143 9.36 2.36 0.76
C GLY A 143 9.22 1.53 -0.51
N ARG A 144 9.78 0.31 -0.57
CA ARG A 144 9.50 -0.62 -1.68
C ARG A 144 8.31 -1.52 -1.39
N VAL A 145 7.99 -1.74 -0.12
CA VAL A 145 6.85 -2.55 0.30
C VAL A 145 6.04 -1.81 1.35
N ILE A 146 4.71 -1.85 1.20
CA ILE A 146 3.74 -1.29 2.13
C ILE A 146 2.83 -2.43 2.54
N ARG A 147 2.68 -2.67 3.84
CA ARG A 147 1.70 -3.61 4.38
C ARG A 147 0.68 -2.81 5.16
N GLY A 148 -0.59 -3.14 5.01
CA GLY A 148 -1.64 -2.40 5.69
C GLY A 148 -2.84 -3.24 6.05
N VAL A 149 -3.64 -2.71 6.97
CA VAL A 149 -4.92 -3.29 7.37
C VAL A 149 -5.95 -2.18 7.41
N LEU A 150 -7.13 -2.43 6.83
CA LEU A 150 -8.25 -1.48 6.90
C LEU A 150 -8.69 -1.35 8.37
N SER A 151 -8.59 -0.14 8.91
CA SER A 151 -9.07 0.19 10.26
C SER A 151 -10.49 0.76 10.24
N ARG A 152 -10.94 1.29 9.10
CA ARG A 152 -12.29 1.83 8.92
C ARG A 152 -12.73 1.63 7.48
N GLU A 153 -13.97 1.23 7.29
CA GLU A 153 -14.66 1.30 6.00
C GLU A 153 -16.05 1.90 6.20
N GLN A 154 -16.28 3.03 5.52
CA GLN A 154 -17.57 3.69 5.45
C GLN A 154 -18.08 3.62 4.01
N VAL A 155 -19.36 3.27 3.85
CA VAL A 155 -20.03 3.18 2.55
C VAL A 155 -21.38 3.90 2.59
N PRO A 156 -21.98 4.22 1.44
CA PRO A 156 -23.33 4.80 1.38
C PRO A 156 -24.42 3.89 1.98
N GLY A 157 -24.21 2.58 1.89
CA GLY A 157 -25.13 1.58 2.41
C GLY A 157 -24.57 0.17 2.27
N SER A 158 -25.18 -0.76 3.01
CA SER A 158 -24.87 -2.18 2.96
C SER A 158 -26.12 -3.01 3.25
N MET A 159 -26.01 -4.31 3.02
CA MET A 159 -26.98 -5.29 3.47
C MET A 159 -27.15 -5.20 4.99
N PRO A 160 -28.33 -5.54 5.55
CA PRO A 160 -28.46 -5.74 6.99
C PRO A 160 -27.50 -6.82 7.50
N SER A 161 -27.19 -6.76 8.79
CA SER A 161 -26.52 -7.86 9.50
C SER A 161 -27.35 -9.15 9.47
N GLY A 162 -26.75 -10.27 9.89
CA GLY A 162 -27.40 -11.58 9.89
C GLY A 162 -28.65 -11.69 10.76
N ASN A 163 -28.81 -10.81 11.76
CA ASN A 163 -30.00 -10.74 12.61
C ASN A 163 -31.00 -9.66 12.15
N GLY A 164 -30.79 -9.07 10.97
CA GLY A 164 -31.67 -8.04 10.40
C GLY A 164 -31.41 -6.61 10.91
N THR A 165 -30.40 -6.38 11.75
CA THR A 165 -30.03 -4.99 12.14
C THR A 165 -29.62 -4.22 10.89
N PRO A 166 -30.28 -3.08 10.57
CA PRO A 166 -29.94 -2.28 9.40
C PRO A 166 -28.62 -1.53 9.61
N CYS A 167 -27.92 -1.25 8.52
CA CYS A 167 -26.77 -0.36 8.58
C CYS A 167 -27.24 1.09 8.73
N GLY A 168 -26.63 1.84 9.66
CA GLY A 168 -26.94 3.25 9.87
C GLY A 168 -26.49 4.15 8.71
N SER A 169 -26.69 5.46 8.88
CA SER A 169 -26.13 6.49 7.99
C SER A 169 -25.25 7.44 8.82
N PRO A 170 -23.92 7.47 8.60
CA PRO A 170 -23.17 6.70 7.60
C PRO A 170 -23.08 5.21 7.94
N CYS A 171 -23.04 4.36 6.90
CA CYS A 171 -22.93 2.91 7.09
C CYS A 171 -21.45 2.53 7.32
N LEU A 172 -21.15 2.03 8.51
CA LEU A 172 -19.82 1.55 8.89
C LEU A 172 -19.77 0.03 8.80
N LEU A 173 -18.75 -0.46 8.11
CA LEU A 173 -18.51 -1.90 7.97
C LEU A 173 -17.42 -2.32 8.95
N ALA A 174 -17.40 -3.60 9.28
CA ALA A 174 -16.34 -4.23 10.07
C ALA A 174 -15.36 -4.95 9.13
N PRO A 175 -14.28 -4.28 8.67
CA PRO A 175 -13.30 -4.92 7.80
C PRO A 175 -12.36 -5.84 8.58
N GLN A 176 -12.00 -6.95 7.95
CA GLN A 176 -10.86 -7.81 8.26
C GLN A 176 -10.09 -7.99 6.94
N ILE A 177 -9.50 -6.89 6.46
CA ILE A 177 -8.92 -6.80 5.11
C ILE A 177 -7.49 -6.30 5.22
N SER A 178 -6.58 -7.07 4.64
CA SER A 178 -5.18 -6.72 4.50
C SER A 178 -4.91 -6.14 3.11
N LEU A 179 -3.90 -5.28 3.04
CA LEU A 179 -3.37 -4.68 1.84
C LEU A 179 -1.87 -4.94 1.79
N GLU A 180 -1.37 -5.29 0.61
CA GLU A 180 0.06 -5.32 0.35
C GLU A 180 0.35 -4.55 -0.94
N GLY A 181 1.21 -3.56 -0.85
CA GLY A 181 1.64 -2.71 -1.96
C GLY A 181 3.12 -2.90 -2.23
N THR A 182 3.49 -3.14 -3.48
CA THR A 182 4.87 -3.16 -3.94
C THR A 182 5.11 -2.02 -4.91
N ARG A 183 6.24 -1.33 -4.74
CA ARG A 183 6.65 -0.30 -5.68
C ARG A 183 6.85 -0.97 -7.03
N GLY A 184 6.10 -0.55 -8.04
CA GLY A 184 6.28 -1.12 -9.37
C GLY A 184 7.43 -0.42 -10.07
N ASP A 185 8.25 -1.22 -10.74
CA ASP A 185 9.23 -0.74 -11.71
C ASP A 185 8.51 -0.42 -13.02
N PHE A 186 7.55 0.50 -12.95
CA PHE A 186 6.88 1.06 -14.12
C PHE A 186 7.85 2.04 -14.79
N GLU A 187 8.97 1.53 -15.32
CA GLU A 187 9.87 2.35 -16.10
C GLU A 187 9.08 3.00 -17.24
N SER A 188 9.19 4.31 -17.32
CA SER A 188 8.70 5.09 -18.45
C SER A 188 9.54 4.73 -19.68
N SER A 189 9.24 3.61 -20.31
CA SER A 189 9.58 3.40 -21.72
C SER A 189 8.67 4.31 -22.55
N ARG A 190 9.07 5.59 -22.64
CA ARG A 190 8.67 6.54 -23.68
C ARG A 190 9.85 7.43 -24.02
#